data_AF-A0A2X3F1M3-F1
#
_entry.id   AF-A0A2X3F1M3-F1
#
_cell.length_a   1.000
_cell.length_b   1.000
_cell.length_c   1.000
_cell.angle_alpha   90.00
_cell.angle_beta   90.00
_cell.angle_gamma   90.00
#
_symmetry.space_group_name_H-M   'P 1'
#
loop_
_entity.id
_entity.type
_entity.pdbx_description
1 polymer ?
#
loop_
_entity_poly.entity_id
_entity_poly.type
_entity_poly.pdbx_seq_one_letter_code
_entity_poly.pdbx_strand_id
1 'polypeptide(L)'
;MGVSVKRIVVTGMGIVSPLGCGVQHVWQSLLAGKSGITRLSEQLVADIPSKVAGQVPSIDSDPLHGFDPLATIPAKERKKMDRFIEFALVAAREALAQAGWSPASEAEQERTATVIATGIGGFSEIANAVHTTDERGPRRLSPFTIPSFLANLAAGHVSIAHGFRGPIGAPVTACAAGAQAIGDAARMIRSGEADIALCGGAEAAIHRVSLAGFAAARALSSASSDQPEAASRPF
;
A
#
# COMPACT_ATOMS: atom_id res chain seq x y z
N MET A 1 -32.12 27.05 -2.98
CA MET A 1 -30.82 27.24 -3.65
C MET A 1 -30.31 25.87 -4.04
N GLY A 2 -30.13 25.60 -5.33
CA GLY A 2 -29.63 24.30 -5.79
C GLY A 2 -28.20 24.09 -5.33
N VAL A 3 -27.90 22.98 -4.66
CA VAL A 3 -26.53 22.62 -4.31
C VAL A 3 -25.76 22.41 -5.61
N SER A 4 -24.87 23.34 -5.95
CA SER A 4 -23.93 23.15 -7.06
C SER A 4 -23.06 21.93 -6.73
N VAL A 5 -23.22 20.84 -7.47
CA VAL A 5 -22.42 19.62 -7.27
C VAL A 5 -21.02 19.91 -7.79
N LYS A 6 -20.04 20.05 -6.89
CA LYS A 6 -18.63 20.14 -7.27
C LYS A 6 -18.26 18.92 -8.13
N ARG A 7 -17.79 19.16 -9.36
CA ARG A 7 -17.20 18.12 -10.21
C ARG A 7 -15.85 17.72 -9.62
N ILE A 8 -15.59 16.42 -9.58
CA ILE A 8 -14.34 15.83 -9.08
C ILE A 8 -13.66 15.15 -10.25
N VAL A 9 -12.35 15.34 -10.38
CA VAL A 9 -11.52 14.77 -11.46
C VAL A 9 -10.29 14.10 -10.85
N VAL A 10 -9.74 13.10 -11.55
CA VAL A 10 -8.45 12.48 -11.21
C VAL A 10 -7.37 13.20 -12.01
N THR A 11 -6.39 13.78 -11.32
CA THR A 11 -5.30 14.56 -11.94
C THR A 11 -3.96 13.84 -11.93
N GLY A 12 -3.80 12.81 -11.12
CA GLY A 12 -2.60 11.99 -11.05
C GLY A 12 -2.87 10.64 -10.41
N MET A 13 -2.01 9.67 -10.73
CA MET A 13 -2.05 8.29 -10.29
C MET A 13 -0.63 7.81 -10.02
N GLY A 14 -0.49 6.87 -9.09
CA GLY A 14 0.78 6.23 -8.80
C GLY A 14 0.55 4.78 -8.40
N ILE A 15 1.51 3.90 -8.74
CA ILE A 15 1.33 2.47 -8.54
C ILE A 15 2.62 1.75 -8.17
N VAL A 16 2.50 0.87 -7.18
CA VAL A 16 3.47 -0.15 -6.81
C VAL A 16 2.70 -1.47 -6.79
N SER A 17 3.09 -2.42 -7.64
CA SER A 17 2.29 -3.62 -7.88
C SER A 17 3.15 -4.85 -8.17
N PRO A 18 2.56 -6.05 -8.22
CA PRO A 18 3.26 -7.26 -8.67
C PRO A 18 3.74 -7.22 -10.14
N LEU A 19 3.24 -6.28 -10.94
CA LEU A 19 3.72 -6.03 -12.29
C LEU A 19 4.86 -4.98 -12.33
N GLY A 20 5.36 -4.54 -11.16
CA GLY A 20 6.37 -3.49 -11.05
C GLY A 20 5.82 -2.16 -10.56
N CYS A 21 6.68 -1.15 -10.62
CA CYS A 21 6.44 0.23 -10.23
C CYS A 21 6.30 1.13 -11.45
N GLY A 22 5.41 2.11 -11.35
CA GLY A 22 5.17 3.11 -12.40
C GLY A 22 3.93 2.82 -13.24
N VAL A 23 3.03 3.80 -13.32
CA VAL A 23 1.70 3.72 -13.95
C VAL A 23 1.81 3.31 -15.41
N GLN A 24 2.73 3.95 -16.16
CA GLN A 24 2.89 3.65 -17.59
C GLN A 24 3.33 2.21 -17.82
N HIS A 25 4.32 1.74 -17.07
CA HIS A 25 4.82 0.37 -17.18
C HIS A 25 3.73 -0.65 -16.81
N VAL A 26 3.12 -0.47 -15.64
CA VAL A 26 2.10 -1.41 -15.13
C VAL A 26 0.91 -1.47 -16.08
N TRP A 27 0.48 -0.32 -16.63
CA TRP A 27 -0.60 -0.28 -17.61
C TRP A 27 -0.26 -1.03 -18.90
N GLN A 28 0.94 -0.85 -19.44
CA GLN A 28 1.38 -1.58 -20.63
C GLN A 28 1.49 -3.09 -20.37
N SER A 29 2.03 -3.50 -19.22
CA SER A 29 2.11 -4.90 -18.80
C SER A 29 0.73 -5.53 -18.65
N LEU A 30 -0.24 -4.79 -18.10
CA LEU A 30 -1.64 -5.22 -17.99
C LEU A 30 -2.29 -5.43 -19.36
N LEU A 31 -2.15 -4.47 -20.28
CA LEU A 31 -2.68 -4.57 -21.65
C LEU A 31 -2.04 -5.71 -22.45
N ALA A 32 -0.79 -6.05 -22.15
CA ALA A 32 -0.08 -7.19 -22.74
C ALA A 32 -0.46 -8.54 -22.10
N GLY A 33 -1.37 -8.57 -21.13
CA GLY A 33 -1.82 -9.80 -20.46
C GLY A 33 -0.76 -10.45 -19.56
N LYS A 34 0.23 -9.67 -19.09
CA LYS A 34 1.24 -10.20 -18.16
C LYS A 34 0.64 -10.47 -16.79
N SER A 35 1.10 -11.55 -16.15
CA SER A 35 0.78 -11.87 -14.76
C SER A 35 1.96 -11.53 -13.86
N GLY A 36 1.69 -10.89 -12.71
CA GLY A 36 2.69 -10.65 -11.67
C GLY A 36 2.70 -11.73 -10.59
N ILE A 37 1.92 -12.82 -10.75
CA ILE A 37 1.87 -13.92 -9.79
C ILE A 37 3.08 -14.82 -9.99
N THR A 38 3.83 -15.04 -8.93
CA THR A 38 5.01 -15.91 -8.92
C THR A 38 4.88 -16.96 -7.84
N ARG A 39 5.71 -18.00 -7.93
CA ARG A 39 5.92 -18.95 -6.82
C ARG A 39 6.63 -18.23 -5.67
N LEU A 40 6.21 -18.54 -4.45
CA LEU A 40 6.84 -18.11 -3.21
C LEU A 40 7.99 -19.05 -2.81
N SER A 41 8.92 -18.58 -1.99
CA SER A 41 10.04 -19.40 -1.53
C SER A 41 9.55 -20.56 -0.65
N GLU A 42 10.18 -21.74 -0.77
CA GLU A 42 9.81 -22.91 0.04
C GLU A 42 9.94 -22.63 1.55
N GLN A 43 10.88 -21.77 1.97
CA GLN A 43 11.00 -21.33 3.36
C GLN A 43 9.73 -20.66 3.89
N LEU A 44 8.98 -19.96 3.03
CA LEU A 44 7.76 -19.27 3.40
C LEU A 44 6.55 -20.19 3.34
N VAL A 45 6.49 -21.10 2.36
CA VAL A 45 5.27 -21.82 2.01
C VAL A 45 5.33 -23.33 2.09
N ALA A 46 6.43 -24.00 2.48
CA ALA A 46 6.59 -25.46 2.42
C ALA A 46 5.38 -26.27 2.93
N ASP A 47 4.75 -25.85 4.03
CA ASP A 47 3.61 -26.51 4.67
C ASP A 47 2.26 -25.78 4.49
N ILE A 48 2.21 -24.76 3.64
CA ILE A 48 0.98 -24.00 3.32
C ILE A 48 0.41 -24.50 1.97
N PRO A 49 -0.90 -24.78 1.85
CA PRO A 49 -1.47 -25.26 0.58
C PRO A 49 -1.28 -24.32 -0.63
N SER A 50 -1.39 -23.00 -0.42
CA SER A 50 -1.12 -21.99 -1.46
C SER A 50 0.38 -21.67 -1.50
N LYS A 51 0.98 -21.77 -2.69
CA LYS A 51 2.43 -21.56 -2.91
C LYS A 51 2.75 -20.34 -3.77
N VAL A 52 1.75 -19.55 -4.13
CA VAL A 52 1.89 -18.47 -5.13
C VAL A 52 1.33 -17.16 -4.60
N ALA A 53 1.91 -16.04 -5.02
CA ALA A 53 1.40 -14.70 -4.72
C ALA A 53 1.90 -13.68 -5.74
N GLY A 54 1.22 -12.55 -5.83
CA GLY A 54 1.73 -11.37 -6.54
C GLY A 54 2.71 -10.60 -5.66
N GLN A 55 4.00 -10.80 -5.86
CA GLN A 55 5.04 -10.06 -5.13
C GLN A 55 5.48 -8.83 -5.92
N VAL A 56 5.60 -7.68 -5.25
CA VAL A 56 6.24 -6.51 -5.86
C VAL A 56 7.72 -6.84 -6.11
N PRO A 57 8.20 -6.80 -7.37
CA PRO A 57 9.60 -7.09 -7.70
C PRO A 57 10.51 -6.07 -7.02
N SER A 58 11.70 -6.48 -6.57
CA SER A 58 12.71 -5.56 -6.05
C SER A 58 13.51 -4.96 -7.20
N ILE A 59 14.20 -3.85 -6.93
CA ILE A 59 15.16 -3.26 -7.88
C ILE A 59 16.28 -4.22 -8.29
N ASP A 60 16.63 -5.18 -7.43
CA ASP A 60 17.61 -6.22 -7.77
C ASP A 60 17.07 -7.22 -8.80
N SER A 61 15.78 -7.55 -8.71
CA SER A 61 15.13 -8.49 -9.65
C SER A 61 14.67 -7.83 -10.95
N ASP A 62 14.36 -6.54 -10.90
CA ASP A 62 13.96 -5.73 -12.05
C ASP A 62 14.62 -4.34 -11.91
N PRO A 63 15.78 -4.11 -12.55
CA PRO A 63 16.50 -2.84 -12.43
C PRO A 63 15.79 -1.62 -13.03
N LEU A 64 14.72 -1.83 -13.81
CA LEU A 64 14.02 -0.75 -14.50
C LEU A 64 12.71 -0.38 -13.82
N HIS A 65 11.96 -1.39 -13.36
CA HIS A 65 10.61 -1.22 -12.82
C HIS A 65 10.44 -1.89 -11.45
N GLY A 66 11.52 -2.36 -10.85
CA GLY A 66 11.52 -2.89 -9.49
C GLY A 66 11.33 -1.80 -8.44
N PHE A 67 10.84 -2.23 -7.29
CA PHE A 67 10.63 -1.39 -6.13
C PHE A 67 11.97 -1.01 -5.49
N ASP A 68 12.35 0.26 -5.64
CA ASP A 68 13.44 0.90 -4.90
C ASP A 68 12.87 1.93 -3.90
N PRO A 69 12.66 1.55 -2.64
CA PRO A 69 12.23 2.47 -1.61
C PRO A 69 13.30 3.50 -1.26
N LEU A 70 14.60 3.24 -1.49
CA LEU A 70 15.68 4.18 -1.13
C LEU A 70 15.73 5.39 -2.07
N ALA A 71 15.19 5.27 -3.28
CA ALA A 71 14.98 6.41 -4.18
C ALA A 71 13.97 7.45 -3.63
N THR A 72 13.15 7.08 -2.63
CA THR A 72 12.12 7.95 -2.05
C THR A 72 12.27 8.16 -0.56
N ILE A 73 12.75 7.15 0.18
CA ILE A 73 12.71 7.08 1.64
C ILE A 73 14.14 6.90 2.16
N PRO A 74 14.67 7.84 2.97
CA PRO A 74 15.97 7.68 3.57
C PRO A 74 16.08 6.40 4.39
N ALA A 75 17.23 5.70 4.30
CA ALA A 75 17.44 4.41 4.96
C ALA A 75 17.18 4.43 6.49
N LYS A 76 17.38 5.58 7.14
CA LYS A 76 17.09 5.77 8.57
C LYS A 76 15.60 5.78 8.89
N GLU A 77 14.78 6.33 7.98
CA GLU A 77 13.33 6.37 8.15
C GLU A 77 12.70 5.01 7.84
N ARG A 78 13.21 4.29 6.84
CA ARG A 78 12.74 2.93 6.48
C ARG A 78 12.70 1.96 7.66
N LYS A 79 13.68 2.05 8.58
CA LYS A 79 13.73 1.19 9.78
C LYS A 79 12.59 1.42 10.78
N LYS A 80 11.75 2.42 10.56
CA LYS A 80 10.67 2.82 11.46
C LYS A 80 9.29 2.51 10.88
N MET A 81 9.21 1.86 9.72
CA MET A 81 7.95 1.64 8.99
C MET A 81 7.89 0.23 8.41
N ASP A 82 6.69 -0.36 8.39
CA ASP A 82 6.42 -1.58 7.61
C ASP A 82 6.39 -1.25 6.11
N ARG A 83 6.60 -2.27 5.29
CA ARG A 83 6.62 -2.20 3.83
C ARG A 83 5.34 -1.61 3.23
N PHE A 84 4.16 -1.75 3.86
CA PHE A 84 2.93 -1.13 3.32
C PHE A 84 3.01 0.42 3.32
N ILE A 85 3.69 1.01 4.31
CA ILE A 85 3.94 2.46 4.37
C ILE A 85 4.92 2.86 3.27
N GLU A 86 5.95 2.04 3.02
CA GLU A 86 6.90 2.30 1.94
C GLU A 86 6.21 2.30 0.57
N PHE A 87 5.33 1.33 0.31
CA PHE A 87 4.51 1.29 -0.90
C PHE A 87 3.64 2.53 -1.06
N ALA A 88 2.98 2.98 0.01
CA ALA A 88 2.16 4.18 0.01
C ALA A 88 2.97 5.43 -0.34
N LEU A 89 4.16 5.60 0.25
CA LEU A 89 5.05 6.74 -0.03
C LEU A 89 5.54 6.77 -1.47
N VAL A 90 5.96 5.62 -2.02
CA VAL A 90 6.45 5.53 -3.41
C VAL A 90 5.32 5.81 -4.40
N ALA A 91 4.14 5.21 -4.21
CA ALA A 91 2.98 5.47 -5.07
C ALA A 91 2.47 6.92 -4.94
N ALA A 92 2.44 7.48 -3.73
CA ALA A 92 2.05 8.87 -3.50
C ALA A 92 2.97 9.85 -4.25
N ARG A 93 4.29 9.62 -4.20
CA ARG A 93 5.26 10.46 -4.93
C ARG A 93 4.98 10.49 -6.42
N GLU A 94 4.70 9.33 -7.02
CA GLU A 94 4.34 9.24 -8.44
C GLU A 94 3.04 9.99 -8.75
N ALA A 95 1.99 9.76 -7.96
CA ALA A 95 0.68 10.40 -8.15
C ALA A 95 0.75 11.93 -8.07
N LEU A 96 1.47 12.44 -7.07
CA LEU A 96 1.65 13.88 -6.86
C LEU A 96 2.51 14.52 -7.96
N ALA A 97 3.57 13.82 -8.40
CA ALA A 97 4.39 14.27 -9.51
C ALA A 97 3.60 14.34 -10.82
N GLN A 98 2.77 13.33 -11.12
CA GLN A 98 1.91 13.32 -12.31
C GLN A 98 0.85 14.44 -12.24
N ALA A 99 0.28 14.70 -11.05
CA ALA A 99 -0.67 15.77 -10.83
C ALA A 99 -0.03 17.18 -10.87
N GLY A 100 1.30 17.27 -10.77
CA GLY A 100 1.99 18.55 -10.58
C GLY A 100 1.60 19.26 -9.27
N TRP A 101 1.23 18.50 -8.23
CA TRP A 101 0.75 19.07 -6.97
C TRP A 101 1.86 19.08 -5.91
N SER A 102 2.25 20.29 -5.49
CA SER A 102 3.23 20.53 -4.43
C SER A 102 2.82 21.80 -3.66
N PRO A 103 1.97 21.70 -2.62
CA PRO A 103 1.37 22.86 -1.96
C PRO A 103 2.44 23.72 -1.29
N ALA A 104 2.47 25.01 -1.60
CA ALA A 104 3.49 25.95 -1.13
C ALA A 104 2.99 26.87 0.00
N SER A 105 1.69 27.12 0.05
CA SER A 105 1.04 27.94 1.08
C SER A 105 0.38 27.08 2.17
N GLU A 106 0.24 27.63 3.37
CA GLU A 106 -0.49 26.99 4.46
C GLU A 106 -1.94 26.68 4.07
N ALA A 107 -2.59 27.59 3.34
CA ALA A 107 -3.94 27.37 2.82
C ALA A 107 -4.00 26.15 1.89
N GLU A 108 -3.07 25.98 0.95
CA GLU A 108 -3.05 24.78 0.09
C GLU A 108 -2.78 23.50 0.89
N GLN A 109 -1.92 23.57 1.90
CA GLN A 109 -1.62 22.44 2.78
C GLN A 109 -2.84 22.01 3.58
N GLU A 110 -3.56 22.95 4.20
CA GLU A 110 -4.79 22.72 4.96
C GLU A 110 -5.96 22.24 4.08
N ARG A 111 -5.93 22.57 2.78
CA ARG A 111 -6.93 22.16 1.80
C ARG A 111 -6.57 20.87 1.05
N THR A 112 -5.47 20.22 1.42
CA THR A 112 -5.05 18.92 0.86
C THR A 112 -5.30 17.80 1.86
N ALA A 113 -6.28 16.94 1.57
CA ALA A 113 -6.59 15.75 2.35
C ALA A 113 -5.69 14.56 2.00
N THR A 114 -5.50 13.65 2.97
CA THR A 114 -4.77 12.39 2.79
C THR A 114 -5.61 11.21 3.30
N VAL A 115 -6.09 10.36 2.39
CA VAL A 115 -6.95 9.22 2.75
C VAL A 115 -6.35 7.93 2.19
N ILE A 116 -5.56 7.22 3.00
CA ILE A 116 -4.86 6.00 2.57
C ILE A 116 -5.32 4.82 3.43
N ALA A 117 -5.94 3.84 2.77
CA ALA A 117 -6.44 2.62 3.38
C ALA A 117 -5.38 1.53 3.47
N THR A 118 -5.65 0.57 4.35
CA THR A 118 -5.02 -0.75 4.38
C THR A 118 -6.05 -1.75 4.90
N GLY A 119 -5.96 -3.02 4.50
CA GLY A 119 -6.84 -4.06 5.01
C GLY A 119 -6.37 -4.58 6.38
N ILE A 120 -5.06 -4.79 6.53
CA ILE A 120 -4.46 -5.42 7.72
C ILE A 120 -3.43 -4.50 8.40
N GLY A 121 -2.75 -3.62 7.66
CA GLY A 121 -1.67 -2.78 8.16
C GLY A 121 -0.32 -3.51 8.18
N GLY A 122 0.57 -3.12 9.09
CA GLY A 122 1.93 -3.69 9.17
C GLY A 122 1.98 -5.05 9.83
N PHE A 123 1.32 -6.04 9.21
CA PHE A 123 1.17 -7.38 9.77
C PHE A 123 2.50 -8.07 10.06
N SER A 124 3.49 -7.88 9.18
CA SER A 124 4.82 -8.47 9.35
C SER A 124 5.51 -7.92 10.60
N GLU A 125 5.41 -6.61 10.81
CA GLU A 125 5.95 -5.96 12.02
C GLU A 125 5.23 -6.41 13.31
N ILE A 126 3.91 -6.62 13.27
CA ILE A 126 3.17 -7.18 14.41
C ILE A 126 3.69 -8.58 14.75
N ALA A 127 3.85 -9.45 13.75
CA ALA A 127 4.36 -10.81 13.94
C ALA A 127 5.79 -10.81 14.49
N ASN A 128 6.67 -9.97 13.94
CA ASN A 128 8.05 -9.82 14.40
C ASN A 128 8.13 -9.28 15.83
N ALA A 129 7.22 -8.38 16.22
CA ALA A 129 7.13 -7.87 17.58
C ALA A 129 6.81 -9.00 18.57
N VAL A 130 5.85 -9.88 18.25
CA VAL A 130 5.53 -11.06 19.08
C VAL A 130 6.75 -11.98 19.23
N HIS A 131 7.42 -12.31 18.12
CA HIS A 131 8.65 -13.11 18.19
C HIS A 131 9.73 -12.44 19.07
N THR A 132 9.89 -11.12 18.96
CA THR A 132 10.84 -10.38 19.78
C THR A 132 10.46 -10.42 21.27
N THR A 133 9.18 -10.29 21.62
CA THR A 133 8.74 -10.36 23.01
C THR A 133 8.93 -11.74 23.60
N ASP A 134 8.64 -12.79 22.84
CA ASP A 134 8.68 -14.18 23.32
C ASP A 134 10.11 -14.69 23.45
N GLU A 135 10.97 -14.41 22.46
CA GLU A 135 12.33 -14.95 22.41
C GLU A 135 13.35 -14.08 23.17
N ARG A 136 13.14 -12.76 23.20
CA ARG A 136 14.15 -11.79 23.68
C ARG A 136 13.64 -10.87 24.78
N GLY A 137 12.34 -10.93 25.10
CA GLY A 137 11.69 -10.12 26.11
C GLY A 137 11.26 -8.72 25.63
N PRO A 138 10.23 -8.12 26.27
CA PRO A 138 9.58 -6.90 25.80
C PRO A 138 10.48 -5.66 25.80
N ARG A 139 11.54 -5.63 26.61
CA ARG A 139 12.52 -4.50 26.63
C ARG A 139 13.32 -4.37 25.33
N ARG A 140 13.24 -5.37 24.43
CA ARG A 140 13.93 -5.36 23.13
C ARG A 140 13.13 -4.75 22.00
N LEU A 141 11.88 -4.40 22.23
CA LEU A 141 11.06 -3.71 21.23
C LEU A 141 11.62 -2.32 20.93
N SER A 142 11.55 -1.94 19.65
CA SER A 142 11.88 -0.59 19.20
C SER A 142 10.82 0.41 19.69
N PRO A 143 11.17 1.66 20.02
CA PRO A 143 10.19 2.73 20.20
C PRO A 143 9.29 2.96 18.98
N PHE A 144 9.74 2.54 17.79
CA PHE A 144 9.01 2.64 16.53
C PHE A 144 8.13 1.44 16.24
N THR A 145 8.09 0.43 17.12
CA THR A 145 7.30 -0.80 16.89
C THR A 145 5.82 -0.47 16.63
N ILE A 146 5.19 0.35 17.48
CA ILE A 146 3.78 0.70 17.27
C ILE A 146 3.60 1.61 16.04
N PRO A 147 4.36 2.72 15.88
CA PRO A 147 4.29 3.52 14.67
C PRO A 147 4.55 2.77 13.36
N SER A 148 5.29 1.65 13.36
CA SER A 148 5.63 0.97 12.11
C SER A 148 4.46 0.23 11.48
N PHE A 149 3.44 -0.16 12.25
CA PHE A 149 2.35 -1.01 11.75
C PHE A 149 0.94 -0.45 11.82
N LEU A 150 0.72 0.62 12.58
CA LEU A 150 -0.62 1.20 12.74
C LEU A 150 -1.20 1.58 11.36
N ALA A 151 -2.44 1.16 11.10
CA ALA A 151 -3.06 1.28 9.78
C ALA A 151 -3.04 2.71 9.20
N ASN A 152 -3.23 3.72 10.06
CA ASN A 152 -3.26 5.13 9.66
C ASN A 152 -1.88 5.73 9.36
N LEU A 153 -0.79 5.00 9.60
CA LEU A 153 0.56 5.56 9.48
C LEU A 153 1.01 5.64 8.02
N ALA A 154 0.41 4.90 7.09
CA ALA A 154 0.60 5.16 5.66
C ALA A 154 0.14 6.58 5.28
N ALA A 155 -1.07 6.97 5.69
CA ALA A 155 -1.57 8.33 5.50
C ALA A 155 -0.72 9.36 6.27
N GLY A 156 -0.34 9.04 7.51
CA GLY A 156 0.47 9.93 8.35
C GLY A 156 1.85 10.23 7.75
N HIS A 157 2.57 9.20 7.30
CA HIS A 157 3.89 9.37 6.69
C HIS A 157 3.83 10.17 5.40
N VAL A 158 2.82 9.93 4.55
CA VAL A 158 2.63 10.68 3.31
C VAL A 158 2.27 12.14 3.59
N SER A 159 1.37 12.39 4.56
CA SER A 159 1.02 13.74 5.00
C SER A 159 2.25 14.51 5.50
N ILE A 160 3.10 13.87 6.31
CA ILE A 160 4.35 14.46 6.81
C ILE A 160 5.33 14.73 5.68
N ALA A 161 5.53 13.76 4.78
CA ALA A 161 6.51 13.86 3.68
C ALA A 161 6.19 15.00 2.70
N HIS A 162 4.91 15.32 2.50
CA HIS A 162 4.45 16.33 1.54
C HIS A 162 3.86 17.59 2.19
N GLY A 163 3.89 17.69 3.52
CA GLY A 163 3.40 18.87 4.25
C GLY A 163 1.88 19.06 4.21
N PHE A 164 1.11 18.01 3.97
CA PHE A 164 -0.36 18.10 3.98
C PHE A 164 -0.88 18.28 5.41
N ARG A 165 -1.85 19.17 5.57
CA ARG A 165 -2.46 19.54 6.86
C ARG A 165 -3.98 19.46 6.87
N GLY A 166 -4.58 19.06 5.75
CA GLY A 166 -6.02 18.86 5.65
C GLY A 166 -6.50 17.57 6.30
N PRO A 167 -7.77 17.18 6.08
CA PRO A 167 -8.36 15.98 6.63
C PRO A 167 -7.52 14.72 6.36
N ILE A 168 -7.32 13.91 7.39
CA ILE A 168 -6.59 12.64 7.29
C ILE A 168 -7.49 11.46 7.62
N GLY A 169 -7.43 10.40 6.82
CA GLY A 169 -8.25 9.21 6.98
C GLY A 169 -7.52 7.93 6.62
N ALA A 170 -7.89 6.83 7.27
CA ALA A 170 -7.37 5.51 6.98
C ALA A 170 -8.45 4.45 7.20
N PRO A 171 -9.42 4.33 6.27
CA PRO A 171 -10.47 3.34 6.40
C PRO A 171 -9.89 1.93 6.29
N VAL A 172 -10.37 1.03 7.16
CA VAL A 172 -9.94 -0.37 7.24
C VAL A 172 -11.16 -1.25 7.06
N THR A 173 -11.47 -1.61 5.81
CA THR A 173 -12.64 -2.41 5.42
C THR A 173 -12.27 -3.57 4.48
N ALA A 174 -11.17 -4.26 4.83
CA ALA A 174 -10.65 -5.41 4.09
C ALA A 174 -10.46 -5.12 2.59
N CYS A 175 -10.92 -6.01 1.70
CA CYS A 175 -10.79 -5.88 0.25
C CYS A 175 -11.42 -4.59 -0.32
N ALA A 176 -12.38 -3.98 0.39
CA ALA A 176 -13.05 -2.76 -0.05
C ALA A 176 -12.31 -1.47 0.37
N ALA A 177 -11.28 -1.58 1.21
CA ALA A 177 -10.69 -0.43 1.91
C ALA A 177 -10.16 0.65 0.95
N GLY A 178 -9.47 0.27 -0.14
CA GLY A 178 -8.98 1.21 -1.14
C GLY A 178 -10.11 1.94 -1.89
N ALA A 179 -11.19 1.24 -2.23
CA ALA A 179 -12.36 1.85 -2.87
C ALA A 179 -13.08 2.79 -1.91
N GLN A 180 -13.18 2.42 -0.63
CA GLN A 180 -13.75 3.28 0.40
C GLN A 180 -12.91 4.56 0.59
N ALA A 181 -11.58 4.46 0.63
CA ALA A 181 -10.71 5.64 0.73
C ALA A 181 -10.94 6.65 -0.41
N ILE A 182 -11.08 6.17 -1.65
CA ILE A 182 -11.39 7.02 -2.80
C ILE A 182 -12.78 7.65 -2.66
N GLY A 183 -13.77 6.87 -2.21
CA GLY A 183 -15.13 7.35 -1.97
C GLY A 183 -15.21 8.42 -0.87
N ASP A 184 -14.49 8.23 0.23
CA ASP A 184 -14.41 9.16 1.36
C ASP A 184 -13.69 10.45 0.95
N ALA A 185 -12.57 10.36 0.24
CA ALA A 185 -11.87 11.52 -0.32
C ALA A 185 -12.77 12.34 -1.28
N ALA A 186 -13.52 11.66 -2.15
CA ALA A 186 -14.49 12.33 -3.02
C ALA A 186 -15.62 13.01 -2.23
N ARG A 187 -16.04 12.46 -1.08
CA ARG A 187 -17.00 13.10 -0.18
C ARG A 187 -16.41 14.34 0.48
N MET A 188 -15.16 14.29 0.94
CA MET A 188 -14.46 15.45 1.54
C MET A 188 -14.33 16.62 0.56
N ILE A 189 -14.02 16.35 -0.73
CA ILE A 189 -13.97 17.40 -1.75
C ILE A 189 -15.37 17.99 -2.00
N ARG A 190 -16.40 17.13 -2.06
CA ARG A 190 -17.78 17.53 -2.33
C ARG A 190 -18.42 18.31 -1.18
N SER A 191 -18.11 17.97 0.08
CA SER A 191 -18.55 18.71 1.26
C SER A 191 -17.80 20.03 1.44
N GLY A 192 -16.69 20.21 0.73
CA GLY A 192 -15.84 21.39 0.82
C GLY A 192 -14.86 21.33 1.98
N GLU A 193 -14.65 20.19 2.62
CA GLU A 193 -13.62 19.98 3.65
C GLU A 193 -12.19 20.06 3.08
N ALA A 194 -12.02 19.67 1.82
CA ALA A 194 -10.77 19.79 1.07
C ALA A 194 -11.03 20.24 -0.37
N ASP A 195 -10.00 20.69 -1.06
CA ASP A 195 -10.04 20.96 -2.51
C ASP A 195 -9.21 19.94 -3.30
N ILE A 196 -8.16 19.41 -2.67
CA ILE A 196 -7.32 18.33 -3.20
C ILE A 196 -7.36 17.15 -2.22
N ALA A 197 -7.33 15.92 -2.73
CA ALA A 197 -7.19 14.74 -1.89
C ALA A 197 -6.25 13.75 -2.56
N LEU A 198 -5.20 13.35 -1.83
CA LEU A 198 -4.44 12.16 -2.15
C LEU A 198 -5.15 10.96 -1.50
N CYS A 199 -5.55 9.97 -2.30
CA CYS A 199 -6.28 8.83 -1.79
C CYS A 199 -5.92 7.50 -2.49
N GLY A 200 -6.15 6.39 -1.79
CA GLY A 200 -5.89 5.05 -2.29
C GLY A 200 -5.75 4.02 -1.18
N GLY A 201 -4.95 2.98 -1.41
CA GLY A 201 -4.63 2.00 -0.38
C GLY A 201 -3.30 1.30 -0.62
N ALA A 202 -2.72 0.75 0.44
CA ALA A 202 -1.48 0.01 0.41
C ALA A 202 -1.55 -1.22 1.33
N GLU A 203 -0.93 -2.31 0.90
CA GLU A 203 -0.91 -3.57 1.65
C GLU A 203 0.40 -4.31 1.42
N ALA A 204 0.95 -4.91 2.48
CA ALA A 204 2.18 -5.71 2.42
C ALA A 204 2.08 -6.99 3.26
N ALA A 205 0.94 -7.67 3.18
CA ALA A 205 0.60 -8.79 4.04
C ALA A 205 1.02 -10.17 3.48
N ILE A 206 2.06 -10.27 2.65
CA ILE A 206 2.64 -11.57 2.26
C ILE A 206 3.57 -12.03 3.39
N HIS A 207 3.01 -12.74 4.35
CA HIS A 207 3.70 -13.27 5.52
C HIS A 207 3.23 -14.70 5.79
N ARG A 208 4.05 -15.52 6.47
CA ARG A 208 3.73 -16.93 6.72
C ARG A 208 2.38 -17.09 7.40
N VAL A 209 2.14 -16.30 8.45
CA VAL A 209 0.91 -16.37 9.26
C VAL A 209 -0.32 -15.92 8.47
N SER A 210 -0.23 -14.86 7.67
CA SER A 210 -1.36 -14.39 6.86
C SER A 210 -1.69 -15.38 5.75
N LEU A 211 -0.67 -15.91 5.05
CA LEU A 211 -0.84 -16.96 4.04
C LEU A 211 -1.49 -18.22 4.64
N ALA A 212 -0.99 -18.69 5.79
CA ALA A 212 -1.56 -19.85 6.46
C ALA A 212 -3.00 -19.60 6.92
N GLY A 213 -3.29 -18.42 7.47
CA GLY A 213 -4.63 -18.02 7.91
C GLY A 213 -5.64 -17.98 6.75
N PHE A 214 -5.31 -17.32 5.65
CA PHE A 214 -6.19 -17.29 4.47
C PHE A 214 -6.30 -18.66 3.78
N ALA A 215 -5.26 -19.49 3.81
CA ALA A 215 -5.34 -20.87 3.33
C ALA A 215 -6.28 -21.72 4.21
N ALA A 216 -6.20 -21.58 5.54
CA ALA A 216 -7.10 -22.27 6.47
C ALA A 216 -8.57 -21.84 6.27
N ALA A 217 -8.79 -20.56 5.97
CA ALA A 217 -10.10 -20.02 5.60
C ALA A 217 -10.57 -20.44 4.19
N ARG A 218 -9.76 -21.21 3.44
CA ARG A 218 -10.01 -21.61 2.04
C ARG A 218 -10.22 -20.43 1.09
N ALA A 219 -9.57 -19.31 1.38
CA ALA A 219 -9.66 -18.08 0.59
C ALA A 219 -8.55 -17.97 -0.47
N LEU A 220 -7.51 -18.79 -0.40
CA LEU A 220 -6.41 -18.81 -1.37
C LEU A 220 -6.54 -19.99 -2.33
N SER A 221 -6.15 -19.77 -3.59
CA SER A 221 -5.97 -20.87 -4.55
C SER A 221 -4.86 -21.81 -4.06
N SER A 222 -5.16 -23.11 -3.96
CA SER A 222 -4.19 -24.18 -3.79
C SER A 222 -3.85 -24.89 -5.11
N ALA A 223 -4.50 -24.50 -6.20
CA ALA A 223 -4.31 -25.07 -7.52
C ALA A 223 -3.20 -24.34 -8.29
N SER A 224 -2.61 -25.03 -9.29
CA SER A 224 -1.66 -24.44 -10.24
C SER A 224 -0.44 -23.79 -9.60
N SER A 225 0.07 -24.37 -8.50
CA SER A 225 1.34 -23.93 -7.91
C SER A 225 2.54 -24.10 -8.85
N ASP A 226 2.43 -25.00 -9.84
CA ASP A 226 3.44 -25.23 -10.87
C ASP A 226 3.26 -24.32 -12.11
N GLN A 227 2.15 -23.57 -12.19
CA GLN A 227 1.88 -22.55 -13.21
C GLN A 227 1.31 -21.30 -12.51
N PRO A 228 2.15 -20.53 -11.77
CA PRO A 228 1.69 -19.43 -10.94
C PRO A 228 0.83 -18.40 -11.68
N GLU A 229 1.18 -18.09 -12.92
CA GLU A 229 0.48 -17.15 -13.79
C GLU A 229 -0.98 -17.55 -14.06
N ALA A 230 -1.31 -18.84 -13.97
CA ALA A 230 -2.65 -19.40 -14.19
C ALA A 230 -3.44 -19.60 -12.88
N ALA A 231 -2.87 -19.24 -11.72
CA ALA A 231 -3.51 -19.48 -10.42
C ALA A 231 -4.71 -18.55 -10.17
N SER A 232 -4.67 -17.31 -10.64
CA SER A 232 -5.80 -16.37 -10.61
C SER A 232 -6.55 -16.43 -11.92
N ARG A 233 -7.78 -16.95 -11.89
CA ARG A 233 -8.65 -17.17 -13.06
C ARG A 233 -10.09 -16.72 -12.78
N PRO A 234 -10.39 -15.42 -12.76
CA PRO A 234 -11.76 -14.98 -12.60
C PRO A 234 -12.63 -15.41 -13.80
N PHE A 235 -13.71 -16.13 -13.51
CA PHE A 235 -14.71 -16.66 -14.47
C PHE A 235 -14.17 -17.70 -15.47
#